data_AF-A0A1H0H6T2-F1
#
_entry.id   AF-A0A1H0H6T2-F1
#
_cell.length_a   1.000
_cell.length_b   1.000
_cell.length_c   1.000
_cell.angle_alpha   90.00
_cell.angle_beta   90.00
_cell.angle_gamma   90.00
#
_symmetry.space_group_name_H-M   'P 1'
#
loop_
_entity.id
_entity.type
_entity.pdbx_description
1 polymer ?
#
loop_
_entity_poly.entity_id
_entity_poly.type
_entity_poly.pdbx_seq_one_letter_code
_entity_poly.pdbx_strand_id
1 'polypeptide(L)' 'MTLNEADPRRKYAVRYPDGLTSQEAIALLEQACADVAPNLTLSEMSDGATVEGEPWHVLSVCLALPLFELTEIL' A
#
# COMPACT_ATOMS: atom_id res chain seq x y z
N MET A 1 12.70 -12.13 27.51
CA MET A 1 12.88 -12.83 26.23
C MET A 1 12.72 -11.78 25.15
N THR A 2 13.82 -11.16 24.74
CA THR A 2 13.81 -10.17 23.65
C THR A 2 13.77 -10.95 22.35
N LEU A 3 12.57 -11.13 21.80
CA LEU A 3 12.49 -11.49 20.38
C LEU A 3 13.21 -10.38 19.62
N ASN A 4 14.19 -10.76 18.79
CA ASN A 4 14.57 -9.92 17.66
C ASN A 4 13.30 -9.74 16.84
N GLU A 5 12.54 -8.69 17.10
CA GLU A 5 11.49 -8.22 16.21
C GLU A 5 12.21 -7.75 14.96
N ALA A 6 12.41 -8.68 14.02
CA ALA A 6 12.65 -8.32 12.64
C ALA A 6 11.63 -7.24 12.28
N ASP A 7 12.08 -6.17 11.65
CA ASP A 7 11.23 -5.02 11.31
C ASP A 7 9.88 -5.53 10.79
N PRO A 8 8.76 -5.27 11.50
CA PRO A 8 7.48 -5.84 11.14
C PRO A 8 6.96 -5.27 9.82
N ARG A 9 7.62 -4.24 9.28
CA ARG A 9 7.28 -3.62 8.01
C ARG A 9 7.59 -4.56 6.85
N ARG A 10 6.62 -4.66 5.96
CA ARG A 10 6.71 -5.38 4.68
C ARG A 10 6.46 -4.39 3.56
N LYS A 11 7.02 -4.69 2.40
CA LYS A 11 6.83 -3.91 1.20
C LYS A 11 5.85 -4.64 0.27
N TYR A 12 4.98 -3.89 -0.37
CA TYR A 12 3.96 -4.40 -1.26
C TYR A 12 3.97 -3.60 -2.55
N ALA A 13 3.85 -4.28 -3.68
CA ALA A 13 3.51 -3.67 -4.96
C ALA A 13 1.99 -3.52 -5.05
N VAL A 14 1.54 -2.35 -5.49
CA VAL A 14 0.15 -2.00 -5.74
C VAL A 14 -0.03 -1.77 -7.22
N ARG A 15 -0.91 -2.55 -7.85
CA ARG A 15 -1.31 -2.34 -9.24
C ARG A 15 -2.59 -1.53 -9.28
N TYR A 16 -2.59 -0.50 -10.11
CA TYR A 16 -3.77 0.33 -10.33
C TYR A 16 -4.81 -0.42 -11.18
N PRO A 17 -6.11 -0.22 -10.91
CA PRO A 17 -7.16 -0.82 -11.71
C PRO A 17 -7.21 -0.22 -13.11
N ASP A 18 -7.66 -1.02 -14.07
CA ASP A 18 -7.96 -0.54 -15.41
C ASP A 18 -9.06 0.54 -15.37
N GLY A 19 -8.97 1.53 -16.26
CA GLY A 19 -9.96 2.59 -16.38
C GLY A 19 -9.71 3.82 -15.50
N LEU A 20 -8.66 3.82 -14.68
CA LEU A 20 -8.12 5.02 -14.02
C LEU A 20 -6.82 5.47 -14.67
N THR A 21 -6.57 6.77 -14.69
CA THR A 21 -5.23 7.29 -14.96
C THR A 21 -4.32 7.03 -13.74
N SER A 22 -3.00 6.93 -13.96
CA SER A 22 -2.05 6.77 -12.85
C SER A 22 -2.17 7.88 -11.81
N GLN A 23 -2.50 9.11 -12.24
CA GLN A 23 -2.68 10.27 -11.35
C GLN A 23 -3.93 10.13 -10.47
N GLU A 24 -5.05 9.64 -11.00
CA GLU A 24 -6.25 9.39 -10.19
C GLU A 24 -6.03 8.23 -9.22
N ALA A 25 -5.36 7.18 -9.69
CA ALA A 25 -5.10 5.99 -8.89
C ALA A 25 -4.14 6.26 -7.72
N ILE A 26 -3.04 7.01 -7.93
CA ILE A 26 -2.15 7.41 -6.84
C ILE A 26 -2.85 8.33 -5.84
N ALA A 27 -3.67 9.28 -6.30
CA ALA A 27 -4.39 10.18 -5.42
C ALA A 27 -5.40 9.44 -4.52
N LEU A 28 -6.10 8.43 -5.07
CA LEU A 28 -7.00 7.58 -4.28
C LEU A 28 -6.22 6.72 -3.26
N LEU A 29 -5.06 6.19 -3.65
CA LEU A 29 -4.20 5.43 -2.75
C LEU A 29 -3.65 6.30 -1.62
N GLU A 30 -3.15 7.50 -1.92
CA GLU A 30 -2.69 8.47 -0.94
C GLU A 30 -3.79 8.85 0.05
N GLN A 31 -5.00 9.13 -0.44
CA GLN A 31 -6.14 9.47 0.39
C GLN A 31 -6.54 8.29 1.30
N ALA A 32 -6.62 7.07 0.77
CA ALA A 32 -6.94 5.88 1.56
C ALA A 32 -5.89 5.59 2.64
N CYS A 33 -4.61 5.77 2.32
CA CYS A 33 -3.54 5.70 3.32
C CYS A 33 -3.72 6.78 4.40
N ALA A 34 -3.98 8.03 4.04
CA ALA A 34 -4.17 9.11 5.00
C ALA A 34 -5.35 8.85 5.96
N ASP A 35 -6.45 8.28 5.45
CA ASP A 35 -7.67 8.04 6.22
C ASP A 35 -7.60 6.79 7.10
N VAL A 36 -6.96 5.71 6.61
CA VAL A 36 -7.00 4.39 7.26
C VAL A 36 -5.71 4.05 8.00
N ALA A 37 -4.55 4.42 7.44
CA ALA A 37 -3.24 4.02 7.95
C ALA A 37 -2.15 5.06 7.58
N PRO A 38 -2.12 6.22 8.26
CA PRO A 38 -1.25 7.36 7.90
C PRO A 38 0.25 7.10 8.12
N ASN A 39 0.59 5.97 8.73
CA ASN A 39 1.95 5.51 8.99
C ASN A 39 2.56 4.70 7.84
N LEU A 40 1.82 4.45 6.76
CA LEU A 40 2.32 3.78 5.56
C LEU A 40 3.22 4.71 4.75
N THR A 41 4.26 4.14 4.15
CA THR A 41 5.14 4.86 3.21
C THR A 41 4.79 4.49 1.78
N LEU A 42 4.54 5.49 0.94
CA LEU A 42 4.20 5.31 -0.48
C LEU A 42 5.38 5.70 -1.37
N SER A 43 5.56 5.00 -2.48
CA SER A 43 6.47 5.40 -3.54
C SER A 43 5.89 5.04 -4.90
N GLU A 44 5.84 5.99 -5.81
CA GLU A 44 5.28 5.79 -7.15
C GLU A 44 6.17 4.89 -8.01
N MET A 45 5.55 4.10 -8.88
CA MET A 45 6.19 3.28 -9.90
C MET A 45 5.58 3.58 -11.28
N SER A 46 6.22 3.12 -12.35
CA SER A 46 5.75 3.32 -13.73
C SER A 46 4.31 2.83 -13.97
N ASP A 47 3.93 1.72 -13.33
CA ASP A 47 2.63 1.04 -13.52
C ASP A 47 1.87 0.81 -12.20
N GLY A 48 2.14 1.61 -11.17
CA GLY A 48 1.57 1.40 -9.84
C GLY A 48 2.25 2.19 -8.73
N ALA A 49 2.24 1.63 -7.52
CA ALA A 49 2.98 2.16 -6.38
C ALA A 49 3.59 1.02 -5.56
N THR A 50 4.54 1.36 -4.68
CA THR A 50 4.91 0.50 -3.56
C THR A 50 4.40 1.09 -2.26
N VAL A 51 3.87 0.23 -1.39
CA VAL A 51 3.46 0.55 -0.03
C VAL A 51 4.37 -0.19 0.93
N GLU A 52 4.90 0.51 1.93
CA GLU A 52 5.70 -0.10 3.00
C GLU A 52 5.07 0.19 4.36
N GLY A 53 4.91 -0.86 5.16
CA GLY A 53 4.37 -0.74 6.51
C GLY A 53 3.96 -2.08 7.11
N GLU A 54 3.32 -2.05 8.27
CA GLU A 54 2.85 -3.28 8.91
C GLU A 54 1.73 -3.95 8.09
N PRO A 55 1.77 -5.28 7.89
CA PRO A 55 0.83 -5.99 7.01
C PRO A 55 -0.65 -5.67 7.24
N TRP A 56 -1.08 -5.54 8.49
CA TRP A 56 -2.48 -5.29 8.82
C TRP A 56 -2.94 -3.87 8.43
N HIS A 57 -2.06 -2.87 8.48
CA HIS A 57 -2.33 -1.52 8.00
C HIS A 57 -2.49 -1.52 6.47
N VAL A 58 -1.60 -2.22 5.76
CA VAL A 58 -1.66 -2.34 4.31
C VAL A 58 -2.95 -3.06 3.86
N LEU A 59 -3.30 -4.17 4.52
CA LEU A 59 -4.56 -4.89 4.25
C LEU A 59 -5.80 -4.02 4.50
N SER A 60 -5.76 -3.15 5.52
CA SER A 60 -6.86 -2.22 5.81
C SER A 60 -7.08 -1.22 4.68
N VAL A 61 -6.00 -0.71 4.07
CA VAL A 61 -6.08 0.15 2.88
C VAL A 61 -6.64 -0.62 1.67
N CYS A 62 -6.23 -1.87 1.45
CA CYS A 62 -6.79 -2.71 0.39
C CYS A 62 -8.31 -2.93 0.53
N LEU A 63 -8.80 -3.08 1.76
CA LEU A 63 -10.24 -3.21 2.00
C LEU A 63 -11.01 -1.91 1.66
N ALA A 64 -10.36 -0.74 1.78
CA ALA A 64 -10.92 0.53 1.34
C ALA A 64 -10.85 0.74 -0.18
N LEU A 65 -9.91 0.06 -0.86
CA LEU A 65 -9.67 0.16 -2.30
C LEU A 65 -9.76 -1.23 -2.98
N PRO A 66 -10.96 -1.83 -3.07
CA PRO A 66 -11.12 -3.24 -3.46
C PRO A 66 -10.73 -3.57 -4.91
N LEU A 67 -10.54 -2.56 -5.75
CA LEU A 67 -10.12 -2.72 -7.15
C LEU A 67 -8.59 -2.71 -7.33
N PHE A 68 -7.84 -2.32 -6.31
CA PHE A 68 -6.39 -2.27 -6.36
C PHE A 68 -5.83 -3.66 -6.03
N GLU A 69 -4.90 -4.15 -6.85
CA GLU A 69 -4.25 -5.43 -6.58
C GLU A 69 -3.01 -5.21 -5.72
N LEU A 70 -2.85 -6.02 -4.68
CA LEU A 70 -1.72 -5.94 -3.76
C LEU A 70 -0.91 -7.24 -3.81
N THR A 71 0.41 -7.12 -3.98
CA THR A 71 1.34 -8.25 -3.94
C THR A 71 2.49 -7.93 -2.98
N GLU A 72 2.72 -8.77 -1.96
CA GLU A 72 3.90 -8.64 -1.10
C GLU A 72 5.18 -8.85 -1.94
N ILE A 73 6.16 -7.98 -1.76
CA ILE A 73 7.46 -8.04 -2.45
C ILE A 73 8.61 -8.10 -1.43
N LEU A 74 9.67 -8.84 -1.78
CA LEU A 74 10.86 -9.07 -0.95
C LEU A 74 11.78 -7.84 -0.87
#